data_AF-A0AAV1YRK2-F1
#
_entry.id   AF-A0AAV1YRK2-F1
#
_cell.length_a   1.000
_cell.length_b   1.000
_cell.length_c   1.000
_cell.angle_alpha   90.00
_cell.angle_beta   90.00
_cell.angle_gamma   90.00
#
_symmetry.space_group_name_H-M   'P 1'
#
loop_
_entity.id
_entity.type
_entity.pdbx_description
1 polymer ?
#
loop_
_entity_poly.entity_id
_entity_poly.type
_entity_poly.pdbx_seq_one_letter_code
_entity_poly.pdbx_strand_id
1 'polypeptide(L)'
;MKIHVKLALVILCFLLATSESCKYKKFSEDHSFCKDANKNCDLKKSEVTDADKKLILKKHNEYRMKIARGKESRAGERFFVGQNIYTISSTGEAKTKNWGSLTDTFYEEVKDFDKNNIKPFKSSTDYGHFTQLAWATSWKIGCGLAVYKESGQNKSLYVCNYGPGGNINGGRMYKEGKPCSNCPSGTCCCNRCKKSGVTSDYHGLCKVLDEKNFKIDDATE
;
A
#
# COMPACT_ATOMS: atom_id res chain seq x y z
N MET A 1 -3.28 68.38 38.32
CA MET A 1 -3.33 66.97 38.76
C MET A 1 -4.36 66.22 37.92
N LYS A 2 -3.93 65.40 36.95
CA LYS A 2 -4.73 64.37 36.26
C LYS A 2 -3.78 63.22 35.91
N ILE A 3 -4.12 62.00 36.27
CA ILE A 3 -3.29 60.80 36.05
C ILE A 3 -3.85 60.06 34.83
N HIS A 4 -3.04 59.89 33.79
CA HIS A 4 -3.39 59.04 32.64
C HIS A 4 -2.62 57.73 32.70
N VAL A 5 -3.22 56.72 33.35
CA VAL A 5 -2.77 55.34 33.25
C VAL A 5 -3.03 54.85 31.83
N LYS A 6 -1.97 54.67 31.03
CA LYS A 6 -2.08 53.96 29.75
C LYS A 6 -2.03 52.46 30.01
N LEU A 7 -3.19 51.83 29.85
CA LEU A 7 -3.37 50.39 29.99
C LEU A 7 -2.45 49.64 29.02
N ALA A 8 -1.48 48.88 29.55
CA ALA A 8 -0.61 48.04 28.73
C ALA A 8 -1.40 46.82 28.24
N LEU A 9 -1.73 46.80 26.94
CA LEU A 9 -2.39 45.66 26.32
C LEU A 9 -1.37 44.52 26.17
N VAL A 10 -1.29 43.64 27.17
CA VAL A 10 -0.51 42.40 27.08
C VAL A 10 -1.24 41.47 26.13
N ILE A 11 -0.92 41.60 24.83
CA ILE A 11 -1.32 40.63 23.81
C ILE A 11 -0.50 39.37 24.08
N LEU A 12 -1.03 38.51 24.96
CA LEU A 12 -0.50 37.19 25.23
C LEU A 12 -0.73 36.34 23.98
N CYS A 13 0.21 36.46 23.03
CA CYS A 13 0.20 35.71 21.79
C CYS A 13 0.46 34.24 22.13
N PHE A 14 -0.62 33.52 22.44
CA PHE A 14 -0.62 32.07 22.47
C PHE A 14 -0.25 31.59 21.07
N LEU A 15 1.02 31.28 20.90
CA LEU A 15 1.50 30.41 19.83
C LEU A 15 0.83 29.06 20.05
N LEU A 16 -0.37 28.91 19.49
CA LEU A 16 -0.98 27.62 19.23
C LEU A 16 -0.08 26.93 18.22
N ALA A 17 0.95 26.26 18.74
CA ALA A 17 1.74 25.29 18.02
C ALA A 17 0.80 24.14 17.65
N THR A 18 0.12 24.29 16.51
CA THR A 18 -0.74 23.27 15.94
C THR A 18 0.13 22.08 15.59
N SER A 19 0.23 21.11 16.50
CA SER A 19 0.81 19.81 16.20
C SER A 19 0.04 19.26 14.99
N GLU A 20 0.71 19.09 13.85
CA GLU A 20 0.05 18.59 12.65
C GLU A 20 -0.61 17.24 12.98
N SER A 21 -1.95 17.23 12.97
CA SER A 21 -2.71 16.04 13.35
C SER A 21 -2.35 14.90 12.40
N CYS A 22 -1.73 13.84 12.93
CA CYS A 22 -1.14 12.76 12.13
C CYS A 22 -2.00 12.38 10.92
N LYS A 23 -1.45 12.60 9.70
CA LYS A 23 -2.16 12.53 8.42
C LYS A 23 -2.87 11.20 8.10
N TYR A 24 -2.63 10.16 8.89
CA TYR A 24 -3.26 8.85 8.79
C TYR A 24 -4.47 8.64 9.72
N LYS A 25 -4.76 9.56 10.66
CA LYS A 25 -5.95 9.47 11.54
C LYS A 25 -7.28 9.37 10.76
N LYS A 26 -7.31 9.88 9.53
CA LYS A 26 -8.45 9.73 8.59
C LYS A 26 -8.73 8.29 8.13
N PHE A 27 -7.82 7.35 8.36
CA PHE A 27 -8.01 5.93 8.05
C PHE A 27 -8.38 5.10 9.31
N SER A 28 -7.83 5.46 10.46
CA SER A 28 -8.22 4.95 11.78
C SER A 28 -7.71 5.93 12.85
N GLU A 29 -8.50 6.18 13.90
CA GLU A 29 -8.11 7.11 14.97
C GLU A 29 -6.86 6.63 15.74
N ASP A 30 -6.71 5.30 15.86
CA ASP A 30 -5.60 4.58 16.49
C ASP A 30 -4.60 4.01 15.45
N HIS A 31 -4.52 4.60 14.26
CA HIS A 31 -3.64 4.13 13.17
C HIS A 31 -2.16 4.07 13.60
N SER A 32 -1.51 2.92 13.43
CA SER A 32 -0.18 2.63 14.01
C SER A 32 0.93 3.62 13.66
N PHE A 33 0.91 4.25 12.47
CA PHE A 33 1.87 5.31 12.09
C PHE A 33 1.71 6.62 12.91
N CYS A 34 0.63 6.75 13.69
CA CYS A 34 0.38 7.87 14.58
C CYS A 34 0.76 7.59 16.04
N LYS A 35 1.41 6.45 16.32
CA LYS A 35 1.91 6.06 17.64
C LYS A 35 3.41 6.36 17.74
N ASP A 36 3.88 6.60 18.96
CA ASP A 36 5.30 6.83 19.22
C ASP A 36 6.16 5.61 18.83
N ALA A 37 7.41 5.87 18.42
CA ALA A 37 8.37 4.82 18.13
C ALA A 37 8.70 3.99 19.38
N ASN A 38 8.80 2.66 19.23
CA ASN A 38 9.16 1.78 20.33
C ASN A 38 10.61 2.04 20.78
N LYS A 39 10.76 2.63 21.97
CA LYS A 39 12.05 3.00 22.58
C LYS A 39 12.97 1.80 22.87
N ASN A 40 12.43 0.59 22.85
CA ASN A 40 13.20 -0.64 23.04
C ASN A 40 13.82 -1.18 21.73
N CYS A 41 13.52 -0.59 20.58
CA CYS A 41 14.05 -1.00 19.28
C CYS A 41 15.18 -0.06 18.83
N ASP A 42 16.39 -0.60 18.72
CA ASP A 42 17.58 0.12 18.24
C ASP A 42 17.55 0.25 16.70
N LEU A 43 16.79 1.23 16.19
CA LEU A 43 16.62 1.53 14.78
C LEU A 43 17.93 2.03 14.15
N LYS A 44 18.44 1.28 13.15
CA LYS A 44 19.65 1.62 12.38
C LYS A 44 19.36 2.28 11.04
N LYS A 45 18.21 1.97 10.42
CA LYS A 45 17.75 2.58 9.17
C LYS A 45 16.23 2.45 9.07
N SER A 46 15.53 3.53 8.74
CA SER A 46 14.13 3.43 8.33
C SER A 46 13.84 4.43 7.21
N GLU A 47 13.92 3.95 5.98
CA GLU A 47 13.68 4.73 4.78
C GLU A 47 13.25 3.84 3.61
N VAL A 48 12.55 4.44 2.65
CA VAL A 48 12.24 3.87 1.33
C VAL A 48 12.47 5.01 0.34
N THR A 49 13.47 4.87 -0.53
CA THR A 49 13.89 5.94 -1.44
C THR A 49 12.89 6.14 -2.59
N ASP A 50 12.99 7.26 -3.32
CA ASP A 50 12.15 7.46 -4.51
C ASP A 50 12.48 6.51 -5.66
N ALA A 51 13.68 5.91 -5.67
CA ALA A 51 14.02 4.81 -6.57
C ALA A 51 13.28 3.52 -6.16
N ASP A 52 13.27 3.22 -4.85
CA ASP A 52 12.54 2.06 -4.31
C ASP A 52 11.04 2.16 -4.58
N LYS A 53 10.42 3.32 -4.31
CA LYS A 53 8.98 3.56 -4.58
C LYS A 53 8.62 3.27 -6.04
N LYS A 54 9.46 3.70 -6.99
CA LYS A 54 9.30 3.42 -8.43
C LYS A 54 9.47 1.93 -8.74
N LEU A 55 10.43 1.25 -8.13
CA LEU A 55 10.70 -0.19 -8.33
C LEU A 55 9.57 -1.08 -7.77
N ILE A 56 9.09 -0.78 -6.56
CA ILE A 56 7.94 -1.44 -5.91
C ILE A 56 6.70 -1.32 -6.80
N LEU A 57 6.35 -0.08 -7.19
CA LEU A 57 5.17 0.18 -8.03
C LEU A 57 5.28 -0.52 -9.40
N LYS A 58 6.48 -0.57 -9.98
CA LYS A 58 6.74 -1.29 -11.24
C LYS A 58 6.47 -2.78 -11.09
N LYS A 59 7.14 -3.46 -10.16
CA LYS A 59 7.00 -4.92 -9.97
C LYS A 59 5.57 -5.32 -9.60
N HIS A 60 4.93 -4.59 -8.70
CA HIS A 60 3.53 -4.84 -8.33
C HIS A 60 2.59 -4.80 -9.55
N ASN A 61 2.72 -3.78 -10.41
CA ASN A 61 1.92 -3.67 -11.62
C ASN A 61 2.28 -4.72 -12.69
N GLU A 62 3.55 -5.08 -12.87
CA GLU A 62 3.97 -6.15 -13.79
C GLU A 62 3.35 -7.52 -13.46
N TYR A 63 3.11 -7.80 -12.18
CA TYR A 63 2.43 -9.03 -11.74
C TYR A 63 0.91 -8.94 -11.87
N ARG A 64 0.30 -7.85 -11.40
CA ARG A 64 -1.15 -7.59 -11.56
C ARG A 64 -1.59 -7.66 -13.02
N MET A 65 -0.76 -7.15 -13.95
CA MET A 65 -0.99 -7.19 -15.39
C MET A 65 -1.17 -8.62 -15.96
N LYS A 66 -0.44 -9.61 -15.44
CA LYS A 66 -0.57 -11.02 -15.86
C LYS A 66 -1.91 -11.63 -15.44
N ILE A 67 -2.51 -11.05 -14.40
CA ILE A 67 -3.58 -11.62 -13.58
C ILE A 67 -4.93 -10.94 -13.87
N ALA A 68 -4.95 -9.64 -14.18
CA ALA A 68 -6.14 -8.79 -14.40
C ALA A 68 -6.98 -9.09 -15.67
N ARG A 69 -7.04 -10.36 -16.07
CA ARG A 69 -7.77 -10.85 -17.23
C ARG A 69 -9.10 -11.44 -16.70
N GLY A 70 -10.32 -10.79 -16.72
CA GLY A 70 -11.75 -11.29 -16.95
C GLY A 70 -13.10 -11.34 -16.04
N LYS A 71 -13.40 -12.27 -15.08
CA LYS A 71 -14.68 -12.58 -14.27
C LYS A 71 -14.67 -12.47 -12.67
N GLU A 72 -15.47 -11.61 -11.97
CA GLU A 72 -16.22 -11.75 -10.65
C GLU A 72 -16.96 -10.45 -10.30
N SER A 73 -18.03 -10.50 -9.46
CA SER A 73 -18.65 -9.32 -8.80
C SER A 73 -18.71 -9.08 -7.26
N ARG A 74 -18.62 -7.77 -6.89
CA ARG A 74 -18.76 -6.98 -5.61
C ARG A 74 -17.52 -6.92 -4.68
N ALA A 75 -17.28 -5.92 -3.81
CA ALA A 75 -18.03 -4.72 -3.35
C ALA A 75 -17.10 -3.50 -3.00
N GLY A 76 -17.64 -2.37 -2.47
CA GLY A 76 -16.91 -1.10 -2.22
C GLY A 76 -17.08 -0.38 -0.84
N GLU A 77 -16.36 0.75 -0.70
CA GLU A 77 -16.19 1.70 0.45
C GLU A 77 -15.72 1.18 1.84
N ARG A 78 -15.11 2.10 2.64
CA ARG A 78 -14.29 1.87 3.85
C ARG A 78 -13.48 0.56 3.82
N PHE A 79 -12.43 0.55 2.99
CA PHE A 79 -11.60 -0.63 2.83
C PHE A 79 -10.75 -0.98 4.06
N PHE A 80 -10.75 -2.27 4.42
CA PHE A 80 -9.68 -2.93 5.15
C PHE A 80 -8.32 -2.69 4.45
N VAL A 81 -7.22 -2.65 5.21
CA VAL A 81 -5.86 -2.53 4.67
C VAL A 81 -5.14 -3.85 4.88
N GLY A 82 -4.82 -4.52 3.78
CA GLY A 82 -4.09 -5.79 3.79
C GLY A 82 -2.58 -5.55 3.86
N GLN A 83 -1.81 -6.57 4.23
CA GLN A 83 -0.39 -6.41 4.57
C GLN A 83 0.44 -7.63 4.18
N ASN A 84 1.59 -7.39 3.53
CA ASN A 84 2.68 -8.37 3.41
C ASN A 84 3.79 -7.98 4.39
N ILE A 85 4.39 -8.98 5.05
CA ILE A 85 5.55 -8.79 5.94
C ILE A 85 6.68 -9.71 5.47
N TYR A 86 7.92 -9.23 5.53
CA TYR A 86 9.10 -10.08 5.37
C TYR A 86 10.19 -9.67 6.36
N THR A 87 10.81 -10.64 7.03
CA THR A 87 11.85 -10.40 8.03
C THR A 87 13.11 -11.18 7.68
N ILE A 88 14.25 -10.49 7.70
CA ILE A 88 15.60 -11.09 7.59
C ILE A 88 16.28 -10.91 8.94
N SER A 89 16.81 -11.98 9.52
CA SER A 89 17.63 -11.94 10.75
C SER A 89 19.08 -12.29 10.45
N SER A 90 20.03 -11.68 11.15
CA SER A 90 21.44 -12.09 11.13
C SER A 90 22.14 -11.87 12.46
N THR A 91 23.08 -12.75 12.78
CA THR A 91 24.02 -12.63 13.91
C THR A 91 25.23 -11.76 13.57
N GLY A 92 25.58 -11.65 12.28
CA GLY A 92 26.56 -10.70 11.75
C GLY A 92 25.92 -9.38 11.32
N GLU A 93 26.45 -8.75 10.28
CA GLU A 93 25.95 -7.50 9.72
C GLU A 93 24.48 -7.57 9.26
N ALA A 94 23.81 -6.41 9.24
CA ALA A 94 22.41 -6.30 8.89
C ALA A 94 22.17 -6.55 7.38
N LYS A 95 21.57 -7.70 7.05
CA LYS A 95 21.29 -8.10 5.66
C LYS A 95 19.99 -7.49 5.15
N THR A 96 19.99 -7.01 3.91
CA THR A 96 18.83 -6.44 3.23
C THR A 96 18.61 -7.10 1.86
N LYS A 97 17.36 -7.12 1.38
CA LYS A 97 17.01 -7.41 -0.02
C LYS A 97 16.66 -6.08 -0.70
N ASN A 98 17.01 -5.95 -1.98
CA ASN A 98 16.41 -4.88 -2.79
C ASN A 98 14.91 -5.17 -2.99
N TRP A 99 14.11 -4.12 -3.16
CA TRP A 99 12.65 -4.23 -3.26
C TRP A 99 12.16 -5.03 -4.47
N GLY A 100 12.95 -5.09 -5.54
CA GLY A 100 12.68 -5.97 -6.68
C GLY A 100 12.69 -7.44 -6.25
N SER A 101 13.83 -7.91 -5.75
CA SER A 101 14.00 -9.30 -5.28
C SER A 101 13.11 -9.66 -4.09
N LEU A 102 12.65 -8.69 -3.28
CA LEU A 102 11.61 -8.93 -2.28
C LEU A 102 10.24 -9.19 -2.93
N THR A 103 9.84 -8.34 -3.88
CA THR A 103 8.57 -8.49 -4.60
C THR A 103 8.56 -9.78 -5.43
N ASP A 104 9.73 -10.20 -5.93
CA ASP A 104 9.92 -11.46 -6.63
C ASP A 104 9.72 -12.66 -5.67
N THR A 105 10.31 -12.62 -4.46
CA THR A 105 10.03 -13.62 -3.40
C THR A 105 8.55 -13.69 -3.01
N PHE A 106 7.86 -12.55 -2.88
CA PHE A 106 6.41 -12.54 -2.64
C PHE A 106 5.60 -13.11 -3.82
N TYR A 107 6.10 -13.03 -5.05
CA TYR A 107 5.43 -13.59 -6.23
C TYR A 107 5.71 -15.09 -6.42
N GLU A 108 6.88 -15.59 -6.00
CA GLU A 108 7.29 -16.99 -6.15
C GLU A 108 6.29 -18.01 -5.54
N GLU A 109 5.52 -17.60 -4.53
CA GLU A 109 4.42 -18.39 -3.95
C GLU A 109 3.30 -18.74 -4.95
N VAL A 110 3.26 -18.13 -6.14
CA VAL A 110 2.35 -18.50 -7.24
C VAL A 110 2.46 -19.98 -7.63
N LYS A 111 3.61 -20.62 -7.37
CA LYS A 111 3.86 -22.05 -7.60
C LYS A 111 2.99 -22.96 -6.70
N ASP A 112 2.60 -22.47 -5.53
CA ASP A 112 1.84 -23.19 -4.50
C ASP A 112 0.33 -22.84 -4.53
N PHE A 113 -0.08 -21.94 -5.42
CA PHE A 113 -1.46 -21.44 -5.54
C PHE A 113 -2.29 -22.21 -6.59
N ASP A 114 -3.29 -22.96 -6.13
CA ASP A 114 -4.33 -23.48 -7.02
C ASP A 114 -5.31 -22.38 -7.45
N LYS A 115 -5.43 -22.18 -8.77
CA LYS A 115 -6.44 -21.32 -9.42
C LYS A 115 -7.88 -21.59 -8.97
N ASN A 116 -8.22 -22.80 -8.51
CA ASN A 116 -9.57 -23.08 -8.00
C ASN A 116 -9.87 -22.32 -6.70
N ASN A 117 -8.82 -21.89 -5.97
CA ASN A 117 -8.93 -21.01 -4.80
C ASN A 117 -9.02 -19.52 -5.18
N ILE A 118 -9.27 -19.18 -6.46
CA ILE A 118 -9.59 -17.81 -6.87
C ILE A 118 -10.99 -17.44 -6.35
N LYS A 119 -12.03 -18.26 -6.62
CA LYS A 119 -13.42 -18.13 -6.11
C LYS A 119 -14.03 -19.50 -5.77
N PRO A 120 -14.68 -19.66 -4.61
CA PRO A 120 -14.58 -18.77 -3.44
C PRO A 120 -13.12 -18.72 -2.99
N PHE A 121 -12.61 -17.52 -2.67
CA PHE A 121 -11.22 -17.37 -2.30
C PHE A 121 -10.94 -18.18 -1.03
N LYS A 122 -9.88 -19.00 -1.04
CA LYS A 122 -9.41 -19.69 0.16
C LYS A 122 -8.10 -19.08 0.58
N SER A 123 -8.02 -18.60 1.82
CA SER A 123 -6.76 -18.12 2.39
C SER A 123 -5.87 -19.30 2.80
N SER A 124 -4.60 -19.29 2.40
CA SER A 124 -3.53 -20.05 3.05
C SER A 124 -2.35 -19.15 3.38
N THR A 125 -1.51 -19.59 4.32
CA THR A 125 -0.19 -19.02 4.61
C THR A 125 0.77 -19.12 3.44
N ASP A 126 0.62 -20.17 2.62
CA ASP A 126 1.62 -20.60 1.64
C ASP A 126 1.69 -19.69 0.41
N TYR A 127 0.61 -18.93 0.16
CA TYR A 127 0.45 -18.02 -0.97
C TYR A 127 -0.15 -16.66 -0.59
N GLY A 128 -0.12 -16.29 0.68
CA GLY A 128 -0.71 -15.05 1.19
C GLY A 128 -0.11 -13.79 0.57
N HIS A 129 1.20 -13.76 0.35
CA HIS A 129 1.87 -12.57 -0.19
C HIS A 129 1.66 -12.42 -1.69
N PHE A 130 1.67 -13.53 -2.44
CA PHE A 130 1.32 -13.57 -3.85
C PHE A 130 -0.13 -13.13 -4.07
N THR A 131 -1.06 -13.72 -3.30
CA THR A 131 -2.49 -13.44 -3.48
C THR A 131 -2.86 -11.99 -3.18
N GLN A 132 -2.17 -11.35 -2.23
CA GLN A 132 -2.29 -9.92 -1.97
C GLN A 132 -1.63 -9.05 -3.06
N LEU A 133 -0.43 -9.37 -3.58
CA LEU A 133 0.15 -8.65 -4.71
C LEU A 133 -0.80 -8.60 -5.92
N ALA A 134 -1.53 -9.70 -6.11
CA ALA A 134 -2.38 -9.98 -7.25
C ALA A 134 -3.86 -9.55 -7.07
N TRP A 135 -4.26 -9.07 -5.88
CA TRP A 135 -5.66 -8.83 -5.53
C TRP A 135 -6.25 -7.63 -6.28
N ALA A 136 -7.25 -7.84 -7.16
CA ALA A 136 -7.58 -6.87 -8.20
C ALA A 136 -8.05 -5.49 -7.68
N THR A 137 -8.81 -5.42 -6.57
CA THR A 137 -9.20 -4.13 -5.98
C THR A 137 -8.02 -3.34 -5.41
N SER A 138 -6.96 -3.99 -4.94
CA SER A 138 -5.80 -3.34 -4.30
C SER A 138 -5.03 -2.44 -5.28
N TRP A 139 -5.28 -1.13 -5.25
CA TRP A 139 -4.72 -0.17 -6.22
C TRP A 139 -3.74 0.83 -5.60
N LYS A 140 -3.79 1.04 -4.28
CA LYS A 140 -2.75 1.74 -3.53
C LYS A 140 -1.85 0.73 -2.82
N ILE A 141 -0.55 1.00 -2.84
CA ILE A 141 0.46 0.30 -2.05
C ILE A 141 1.33 1.33 -1.33
N GLY A 142 1.70 1.05 -0.09
CA GLY A 142 2.66 1.83 0.68
C GLY A 142 3.54 0.91 1.52
N CYS A 143 4.84 0.95 1.31
CA CYS A 143 5.79 0.08 1.98
C CYS A 143 6.77 0.86 2.88
N GLY A 144 7.32 0.16 3.88
CA GLY A 144 8.35 0.64 4.79
C GLY A 144 9.38 -0.45 5.07
N LEU A 145 10.64 -0.04 5.24
CA LEU A 145 11.73 -0.86 5.77
C LEU A 145 12.14 -0.29 7.13
N ALA A 146 12.33 -1.18 8.11
CA ALA A 146 13.04 -0.90 9.35
C ALA A 146 14.18 -1.91 9.52
N VAL A 147 15.41 -1.43 9.59
CA VAL A 147 16.59 -2.20 10.02
C VAL A 147 16.88 -1.82 11.46
N TYR A 148 16.99 -2.80 12.35
CA TYR A 148 17.13 -2.60 13.79
C TYR A 148 17.92 -3.73 14.46
N LYS A 149 18.34 -3.52 15.70
CA LYS A 149 18.92 -4.57 16.55
C LYS A 149 17.94 -4.99 17.65
N GLU A 150 17.81 -6.30 17.87
CA GLU A 150 16.92 -6.89 18.86
C GLU A 150 17.53 -8.20 19.40
N SER A 151 17.59 -8.35 20.73
CA SER A 151 18.16 -9.53 21.41
C SER A 151 19.54 -9.96 20.86
N GLY A 152 20.41 -8.98 20.59
CA GLY A 152 21.74 -9.19 20.02
C GLY A 152 21.80 -9.37 18.50
N GLN A 153 20.70 -9.73 17.84
CA GLN A 153 20.64 -9.96 16.39
C GLN A 153 20.28 -8.69 15.62
N ASN A 154 20.82 -8.54 14.41
CA ASN A 154 20.39 -7.52 13.47
C ASN A 154 19.19 -8.05 12.65
N LYS A 155 18.14 -7.25 12.51
CA LYS A 155 16.91 -7.58 11.80
C LYS A 155 16.56 -6.53 10.77
N SER A 156 16.04 -6.97 9.62
CA SER A 156 15.47 -6.12 8.57
C SER A 156 14.02 -6.53 8.33
N LEU A 157 13.09 -5.68 8.77
CA LEU A 157 11.65 -5.85 8.64
C LEU A 157 11.14 -5.00 7.46
N TYR A 158 10.51 -5.66 6.49
CA TYR A 158 9.82 -5.05 5.36
C TYR A 158 8.31 -5.22 5.58
N VAL A 159 7.57 -4.15 5.40
CA VAL A 159 6.11 -4.14 5.45
C VAL A 159 5.58 -3.46 4.20
N CYS A 160 4.60 -4.05 3.52
CA CYS A 160 3.85 -3.42 2.45
C CYS A 160 2.36 -3.48 2.77
N ASN A 161 1.73 -2.32 2.88
CA ASN A 161 0.29 -2.16 3.08
C ASN A 161 -0.42 -1.93 1.74
N TYR A 162 -1.59 -2.54 1.57
CA TYR A 162 -2.38 -2.51 0.34
C TYR A 162 -3.79 -1.97 0.60
N GLY A 163 -4.25 -1.06 -0.25
CA GLY A 163 -5.54 -0.38 -0.12
C GLY A 163 -6.34 -0.37 -1.42
N PRO A 164 -7.56 -0.95 -1.44
CA PRO A 164 -8.11 -1.93 -0.50
C PRO A 164 -7.18 -3.12 -0.22
N GLY A 165 -7.35 -3.74 0.95
CA GLY A 165 -6.74 -5.02 1.31
C GLY A 165 -7.37 -6.20 0.58
N GLY A 166 -6.57 -7.24 0.39
CA GLY A 166 -6.98 -8.49 -0.23
C GLY A 166 -7.15 -9.63 0.77
N ASN A 167 -7.03 -10.86 0.25
CA ASN A 167 -7.06 -12.13 0.96
C ASN A 167 -8.36 -12.39 1.77
N ILE A 168 -9.46 -11.77 1.34
CA ILE A 168 -10.79 -11.92 1.94
C ILE A 168 -11.32 -13.32 1.64
N ASN A 169 -11.23 -14.21 2.62
CA ASN A 169 -11.72 -15.59 2.52
C ASN A 169 -13.22 -15.62 2.16
N GLY A 170 -13.59 -16.43 1.17
CA GLY A 170 -14.93 -16.49 0.56
C GLY A 170 -15.17 -15.53 -0.62
N GLY A 171 -14.36 -14.49 -0.83
CA GLY A 171 -14.51 -13.52 -1.93
C GLY A 171 -14.03 -14.04 -3.31
N ARG A 172 -13.64 -13.14 -4.22
CA ARG A 172 -12.68 -13.47 -5.30
C ARG A 172 -11.48 -12.53 -5.27
N MET A 173 -10.32 -13.13 -5.51
CA MET A 173 -9.02 -12.47 -5.62
C MET A 173 -8.91 -11.51 -6.81
N TYR A 174 -9.37 -11.91 -8.00
CA TYR A 174 -9.33 -11.09 -9.22
C TYR A 174 -10.29 -11.59 -10.30
N LYS A 175 -10.63 -10.72 -11.25
CA LYS A 175 -11.53 -11.00 -12.37
C LYS A 175 -10.75 -11.84 -13.45
N GLU A 176 -11.14 -13.12 -13.77
CA GLU A 176 -10.61 -14.17 -14.77
C GLU A 176 -11.15 -14.23 -16.28
N GLY A 177 -10.37 -14.29 -17.40
CA GLY A 177 -10.79 -14.01 -18.82
C GLY A 177 -9.97 -12.98 -19.68
N LYS A 178 -10.40 -11.73 -19.97
CA LYS A 178 -9.71 -10.71 -20.84
C LYS A 178 -9.17 -9.45 -20.10
N PRO A 179 -7.99 -8.87 -20.46
CA PRO A 179 -7.45 -7.66 -19.82
C PRO A 179 -8.19 -6.39 -20.26
N CYS A 180 -8.34 -5.42 -19.34
CA CYS A 180 -8.96 -4.11 -19.57
C CYS A 180 -10.37 -4.07 -20.19
N SER A 181 -11.10 -5.20 -20.17
CA SER A 181 -12.52 -5.23 -20.54
C SER A 181 -13.40 -4.56 -19.48
N ASN A 182 -12.95 -4.56 -18.22
CA ASN A 182 -13.64 -4.01 -17.06
C ASN A 182 -12.71 -3.01 -16.32
N CYS A 183 -12.33 -1.93 -17.01
CA CYS A 183 -11.57 -0.85 -16.38
C CYS A 183 -12.52 0.16 -15.75
N PRO A 184 -12.37 0.52 -14.47
CA PRO A 184 -13.40 1.30 -13.80
C PRO A 184 -13.59 2.72 -14.32
N SER A 185 -14.75 3.27 -13.99
CA SER A 185 -15.07 4.69 -14.19
C SER A 185 -14.01 5.59 -13.54
N GLY A 186 -13.49 6.57 -14.29
CA GLY A 186 -12.34 7.38 -13.86
C GLY A 186 -10.96 6.74 -14.12
N THR A 187 -10.90 5.62 -14.85
CA THR A 187 -9.65 5.01 -15.33
C THR A 187 -9.57 4.94 -16.85
N CYS A 188 -8.38 4.62 -17.35
CA CYS A 188 -8.10 4.35 -18.74
C CYS A 188 -7.25 3.07 -18.88
N CYS A 189 -7.09 2.55 -20.10
CA CYS A 189 -6.09 1.51 -20.36
C CYS A 189 -5.60 1.55 -21.82
N CYS A 190 -4.32 1.23 -22.02
CA CYS A 190 -3.65 1.22 -23.33
C CYS A 190 -3.90 2.55 -24.09
N ASN A 191 -4.32 2.48 -25.35
CA ASN A 191 -4.53 3.65 -26.21
C ASN A 191 -5.64 4.60 -25.71
N ARG A 192 -6.52 4.17 -24.79
CA ARG A 192 -7.49 5.08 -24.15
C ARG A 192 -6.81 6.10 -23.24
N CYS A 193 -5.71 5.74 -22.57
CA CYS A 193 -4.99 6.68 -21.71
C CYS A 193 -4.35 7.83 -22.50
N LYS A 194 -3.79 7.55 -23.68
CA LYS A 194 -3.19 8.57 -24.56
C LYS A 194 -4.21 9.66 -24.95
N LYS A 195 -5.48 9.30 -25.14
CA LYS A 195 -6.58 10.25 -25.42
C LYS A 195 -6.93 11.13 -24.21
N SER A 196 -6.58 10.71 -23.00
CA SER A 196 -6.77 11.45 -21.74
C SER A 196 -5.50 12.19 -21.28
N GLY A 197 -4.46 12.28 -22.13
CA GLY A 197 -3.17 12.89 -21.75
C GLY A 197 -2.29 12.05 -20.81
N VAL A 198 -2.62 10.77 -20.59
CA VAL A 198 -1.95 9.90 -19.62
C VAL A 198 -1.17 8.77 -20.32
N THR A 199 0.08 8.54 -19.93
CA THR A 199 0.87 7.38 -20.38
C THR A 199 0.46 6.12 -19.61
N SER A 200 0.18 5.02 -20.29
CA SER A 200 -0.17 3.72 -19.69
C SER A 200 1.05 2.80 -19.67
N ASP A 201 1.82 2.84 -18.59
CA ASP A 201 3.14 2.17 -18.52
C ASP A 201 3.04 0.64 -18.42
N TYR A 202 1.86 0.12 -18.06
CA TYR A 202 1.56 -1.32 -17.91
C TYR A 202 0.37 -1.69 -18.81
N HIS A 203 0.63 -2.48 -19.85
CA HIS A 203 -0.38 -2.85 -20.86
C HIS A 203 -1.32 -3.95 -20.35
N GLY A 204 -2.61 -3.65 -20.21
CA GLY A 204 -3.59 -4.60 -19.67
C GLY A 204 -3.95 -4.34 -18.20
N LEU A 205 -3.39 -3.29 -17.59
CA LEU A 205 -3.92 -2.69 -16.36
C LEU A 205 -4.65 -1.39 -16.63
N CYS A 206 -5.57 -1.08 -15.72
CA CYS A 206 -6.33 0.15 -15.69
C CYS A 206 -5.54 1.19 -14.89
N LYS A 207 -5.25 2.35 -15.50
CA LYS A 207 -4.56 3.46 -14.85
C LYS A 207 -5.57 4.53 -14.47
N VAL A 208 -5.54 4.96 -13.21
CA VAL A 208 -6.38 6.03 -12.67
C VAL A 208 -6.08 7.34 -13.40
N LEU A 209 -7.13 8.08 -13.80
CA LEU A 209 -7.01 9.39 -14.44
C LEU A 209 -6.98 10.53 -13.43
N ASP A 210 -7.78 10.44 -12.36
CA ASP A 210 -7.80 11.38 -11.24
C ASP A 210 -8.11 10.65 -9.92
N GLU A 211 -7.17 10.68 -8.97
CA GLU A 211 -7.35 10.05 -7.65
C GLU A 211 -8.45 10.68 -6.79
N LYS A 212 -8.95 11.88 -7.13
CA LYS A 212 -10.02 12.56 -6.37
C LYS A 212 -11.42 12.13 -6.80
N ASN A 213 -11.59 11.73 -8.07
CA ASN A 213 -12.88 11.38 -8.68
C ASN A 213 -12.99 9.89 -9.07
N PHE A 214 -11.91 9.12 -8.91
CA PHE A 214 -11.89 7.69 -9.19
C PHE A 214 -12.66 6.87 -8.13
N LYS A 215 -13.55 6.00 -8.61
CA LYS A 215 -14.31 5.04 -7.81
C LYS A 215 -13.87 3.62 -8.15
N ILE A 216 -13.88 2.73 -7.16
CA ILE A 216 -13.20 1.42 -7.21
C ILE A 216 -14.25 0.33 -7.47
N ASP A 217 -15.16 0.62 -8.40
CA ASP A 217 -16.48 -0.02 -8.44
C ASP A 217 -16.57 -1.10 -9.53
N ASP A 218 -15.55 -1.26 -10.38
CA ASP A 218 -15.58 -2.16 -11.55
C ASP A 218 -14.43 -3.20 -11.61
N ALA A 219 -13.54 -3.25 -10.60
CA ALA A 219 -12.30 -4.06 -10.67
C ALA A 219 -12.50 -5.54 -10.28
N THR A 220 -13.48 -5.82 -9.43
CA THR A 220 -13.97 -7.15 -9.05
C THR A 220 -15.50 -7.16 -9.09
N GLU A 221 -16.07 -6.52 -10.13
CA GLU A 221 -17.49 -6.41 -10.57
C GLU A 221 -17.57 -6.83 -12.03
#